data_AF-A0A4Q5QTM9-F1
#
_entry.id   AF-A0A4Q5QTM9-F1
#
_cell.length_a   1.000
_cell.length_b   1.000
_cell.length_c   1.000
_cell.angle_alpha   90.00
_cell.angle_beta   90.00
_cell.angle_gamma   90.00
#
_symmetry.space_group_name_H-M   'P 1'
#
loop_
_entity.id
_entity.type
_entity.pdbx_description
1 polymer ?
#
loop_
_entity_poly.entity_id
_entity_poly.type
_entity_poly.pdbx_seq_one_letter_code
_entity_poly.pdbx_strand_id
1 'polypeptide(L)'
;VELTNLPRQILYGPADVGQPKIEAAARALGRLNDLVAYELHHLRVSPDNVRALVAGYDVVVDGSDNFPTRYLLNDACVSLGKPLVSGAIYKFEGQVSVFNYQGGPTYRCLFPEPPSAAEAPDCNTTGVLNVLPGLIGTVQATEALKVVLGLGDVLSGRLWVLDTLSFQSRTLRFKRDAVQSAINLDTANPTDYFDVSCAPTPANTLLTSSELRALLADAMPPLLLDVRNPLEYQRRHLPGAVLLPLPQLPARAAEVPRQGPVVVYCQSGVRSAQAVALLRDLGYENVRTLSGGLEEF
;
A
#
# COMPACT_ATOMS: atom_id res chain seq x y z
N VAL A 1 19.38 -4.31 -1.19
CA VAL A 1 19.23 -5.19 -2.37
C VAL A 1 19.23 -6.61 -1.85
N GLU A 2 18.35 -7.45 -2.39
CA GLU A 2 18.22 -8.85 -1.94
C GLU A 2 18.37 -9.79 -3.13
N LEU A 3 18.88 -10.99 -2.88
CA LEU A 3 19.12 -12.00 -3.91
C LEU A 3 17.84 -12.37 -4.67
N THR A 4 16.72 -12.50 -3.96
CA THR A 4 15.38 -12.83 -4.48
C THR A 4 14.82 -11.77 -5.45
N ASN A 5 15.38 -10.56 -5.45
CA ASN A 5 14.95 -9.44 -6.27
C ASN A 5 15.73 -9.33 -7.59
N LEU A 6 16.95 -9.89 -7.66
CA LEU A 6 17.83 -9.77 -8.83
C LEU A 6 17.21 -10.22 -10.16
N PRO A 7 16.38 -11.29 -10.23
CA PRO A 7 15.83 -11.72 -11.51
C PRO A 7 14.98 -10.67 -12.24
N ARG A 8 14.45 -9.67 -11.50
CA ARG A 8 13.57 -8.63 -12.04
C ARG A 8 14.07 -7.20 -11.83
N GLN A 9 15.11 -7.01 -11.00
CA GLN A 9 15.72 -5.70 -10.74
C GLN A 9 17.11 -5.63 -11.40
N ILE A 10 17.10 -5.55 -12.73
CA ILE A 10 18.29 -5.67 -13.61
C ILE A 10 19.35 -4.57 -13.42
N LEU A 11 19.04 -3.52 -12.64
CA LEU A 11 20.01 -2.47 -12.30
C LEU A 11 21.09 -2.97 -11.32
N TYR A 12 20.79 -4.03 -10.56
CA TYR A 12 21.66 -4.57 -9.50
C TYR A 12 22.30 -5.90 -9.93
N GLY A 13 23.45 -6.20 -9.33
CA GLY A 13 24.11 -7.50 -9.48
C GLY A 13 24.34 -8.22 -8.14
N PRO A 14 24.94 -9.44 -8.17
CA PRO A 14 25.26 -10.20 -6.96
C PRO A 14 26.14 -9.42 -5.96
N ALA A 15 27.03 -8.55 -6.45
CA ALA A 15 27.90 -7.72 -5.62
C ALA A 15 27.15 -6.62 -4.84
N ASP A 16 25.92 -6.29 -5.24
CA ASP A 16 25.11 -5.27 -4.55
C ASP A 16 24.25 -5.85 -3.42
N VAL A 17 24.17 -7.17 -3.28
CA VAL A 17 23.33 -7.82 -2.25
C VAL A 17 23.74 -7.34 -0.85
N GLY A 18 22.75 -6.96 -0.04
CA GLY A 18 22.95 -6.35 1.29
C GLY A 18 23.09 -4.83 1.29
N GLN A 19 23.41 -4.20 0.15
CA GLN A 19 23.56 -2.74 0.06
C GLN A 19 22.20 -2.03 -0.03
N PRO A 20 22.07 -0.77 0.44
CA PRO A 20 20.88 0.04 0.19
C PRO A 20 20.58 0.15 -1.32
N LYS A 21 19.33 -0.08 -1.72
CA LYS A 21 18.92 -0.07 -3.15
C LYS A 21 19.26 1.27 -3.82
N ILE A 22 18.99 2.37 -3.14
CA ILE A 22 19.21 3.73 -3.65
C ILE A 22 20.69 4.03 -3.92
N GLU A 23 21.61 3.57 -3.06
CA GLU A 23 23.04 3.76 -3.29
C GLU A 23 23.56 2.90 -4.44
N ALA A 24 23.15 1.63 -4.49
CA ALA A 24 23.50 0.74 -5.59
C ALA A 24 22.99 1.27 -6.94
N ALA A 25 21.76 1.81 -6.94
CA ALA A 25 21.17 2.45 -8.12
C ALA A 25 21.96 3.68 -8.54
N ALA A 26 22.29 4.59 -7.61
CA ALA A 26 23.08 5.79 -7.91
C ALA A 26 24.44 5.45 -8.50
N ARG A 27 25.16 4.48 -7.91
CA ARG A 27 26.43 3.99 -8.46
C ARG A 27 26.26 3.40 -9.85
N ALA A 28 25.20 2.62 -10.08
CA ALA A 28 24.96 2.00 -11.37
C ALA A 28 24.62 3.02 -12.46
N LEU A 29 23.75 3.99 -12.15
CA LEU A 29 23.36 5.05 -13.07
C LEU A 29 24.51 6.02 -13.33
N GLY A 30 25.31 6.36 -12.32
CA GLY A 30 26.50 7.21 -12.50
C GLY A 30 27.58 6.61 -13.39
N ARG A 31 27.64 5.27 -13.53
CA ARG A 31 28.49 4.62 -14.55
C ARG A 31 27.95 4.80 -15.97
N LEU A 32 26.64 4.97 -16.13
CA LEU A 32 25.99 5.16 -17.42
C LEU A 32 26.03 6.62 -17.87
N ASN A 33 25.85 7.56 -16.93
CA ASN A 33 25.88 8.98 -17.20
C ASN A 33 26.28 9.76 -15.95
N ASP A 34 27.48 10.33 -15.95
CA ASP A 34 28.03 11.11 -14.83
C ASP A 34 27.59 12.59 -14.85
N LEU A 35 26.86 13.02 -15.88
CA LEU A 35 26.33 14.39 -16.00
C LEU A 35 25.03 14.60 -15.21
N VAL A 36 24.43 13.53 -14.70
CA VAL A 36 23.17 13.59 -13.94
C VAL A 36 23.48 13.66 -12.44
N ALA A 37 22.86 14.62 -11.75
CA ALA A 37 22.90 14.67 -10.29
C ALA A 37 21.88 13.68 -9.70
N TYR A 38 22.32 12.84 -8.77
CA TYR A 38 21.48 11.87 -8.08
C TYR A 38 21.30 12.28 -6.61
N GLU A 39 20.06 12.62 -6.23
CA GLU A 39 19.71 12.92 -4.84
C GLU A 39 19.10 11.67 -4.18
N LEU A 40 19.68 11.23 -3.05
CA LEU A 40 19.28 9.99 -2.38
C LEU A 40 18.52 10.28 -1.10
N HIS A 41 17.30 9.75 -1.03
CA HIS A 41 16.44 9.85 0.15
C HIS A 41 16.42 8.54 0.92
N HIS A 42 17.21 8.45 2.00
CA HIS A 42 17.30 7.30 2.90
C HIS A 42 16.10 7.21 3.87
N LEU A 43 14.89 7.20 3.32
CA LEU A 43 13.65 7.17 4.09
C LEU A 43 12.57 6.36 3.38
N ARG A 44 11.55 5.96 4.13
CA ARG A 44 10.30 5.46 3.57
C ARG A 44 9.36 6.65 3.36
N VAL A 45 8.73 6.73 2.19
CA VAL A 45 7.70 7.75 1.93
C VAL A 45 6.54 7.52 2.89
N SER A 46 6.12 8.57 3.59
CA SER A 46 5.05 8.56 4.60
C SER A 46 4.24 9.86 4.53
N PRO A 47 3.05 9.91 5.18
CA PRO A 47 2.27 11.14 5.26
C PRO A 47 3.07 12.34 5.82
N ASP A 48 4.01 12.09 6.72
CA ASP A 48 4.81 13.13 7.36
C ASP A 48 5.85 13.79 6.44
N ASN A 49 6.34 13.05 5.42
CA ASN A 49 7.43 13.51 4.56
C ASN A 49 7.06 13.71 3.09
N VAL A 50 5.98 13.09 2.60
CA VAL A 50 5.66 13.05 1.16
C VAL A 50 5.47 14.44 0.57
N ARG A 51 4.86 15.36 1.33
CA ARG A 51 4.60 16.72 0.86
C ARG A 51 5.90 17.47 0.56
N ALA A 52 6.87 17.39 1.46
CA ALA A 52 8.17 18.05 1.29
C ALA A 52 8.96 17.41 0.15
N LEU A 53 8.95 16.08 0.05
CA LEU A 53 9.62 15.33 -1.02
C LEU A 53 9.08 15.70 -2.40
N VAL A 54 7.76 15.60 -2.59
CA VAL A 54 7.12 15.85 -3.90
C VAL A 54 7.25 17.32 -4.32
N ALA A 55 7.29 18.26 -3.37
CA ALA A 55 7.46 19.67 -3.69
C ALA A 55 8.79 19.99 -4.40
N GLY A 56 9.85 19.20 -4.12
CA GLY A 56 11.17 19.37 -4.70
C GLY A 56 11.34 18.88 -6.14
N TYR A 57 10.33 18.22 -6.72
CA TYR A 57 10.43 17.60 -8.05
C TYR A 57 9.36 18.09 -9.02
N ASP A 58 9.65 18.05 -10.32
CA ASP A 58 8.72 18.46 -11.38
C ASP A 58 7.78 17.35 -11.83
N VAL A 59 8.27 16.10 -11.83
CA VAL A 59 7.51 14.90 -12.22
C VAL A 59 7.79 13.80 -11.21
N VAL A 60 6.74 13.13 -10.76
CA VAL A 60 6.86 11.97 -9.87
C VAL A 60 6.63 10.69 -10.67
N VAL A 61 7.51 9.70 -10.50
CA VAL A 61 7.35 8.37 -11.10
C VAL A 61 7.12 7.37 -9.98
N ASP A 62 5.96 6.72 -9.97
CA ASP A 62 5.59 5.72 -8.99
C ASP A 62 6.01 4.32 -9.47
N GLY A 63 7.08 3.81 -8.86
CA GLY A 63 7.57 2.44 -9.02
C GLY A 63 7.28 1.56 -7.79
N SER A 64 6.30 1.95 -6.94
CA SER A 64 5.96 1.19 -5.73
C SER A 64 5.11 -0.03 -6.05
N ASP A 65 5.17 -1.03 -5.17
CA ASP A 65 4.47 -2.31 -5.30
C ASP A 65 3.25 -2.44 -4.38
N ASN A 66 2.90 -1.39 -3.65
CA ASN A 66 1.84 -1.41 -2.65
C ASN A 66 0.84 -0.26 -2.87
N PHE A 67 -0.46 -0.54 -2.65
CA PHE A 67 -1.51 0.46 -2.81
C PHE A 67 -1.35 1.71 -1.94
N PRO A 68 -1.01 1.61 -0.65
CA PRO A 68 -0.88 2.79 0.21
C PRO A 68 0.04 3.87 -0.34
N THR A 69 1.22 3.46 -0.86
CA THR A 69 2.17 4.40 -1.45
C THR A 69 1.61 5.03 -2.73
N ARG A 70 0.88 4.27 -3.56
CA ARG A 70 0.24 4.80 -4.79
C ARG A 70 -0.77 5.90 -4.47
N TYR A 71 -1.64 5.67 -3.48
CA TYR A 71 -2.63 6.66 -3.05
C TYR A 71 -1.95 7.87 -2.41
N LEU A 72 -0.94 7.65 -1.56
CA LEU A 72 -0.19 8.72 -0.91
C LEU A 72 0.52 9.64 -1.92
N LEU A 73 1.21 9.06 -2.91
CA LEU A 73 1.87 9.80 -3.97
C LEU A 73 0.85 10.53 -4.86
N ASN A 74 -0.27 9.90 -5.20
CA ASN A 74 -1.34 10.56 -5.95
C ASN A 74 -1.83 11.81 -5.21
N ASP A 75 -2.20 11.65 -3.96
CA ASP A 75 -2.84 12.72 -3.19
C ASP A 75 -1.87 13.88 -2.96
N ALA A 76 -0.57 13.58 -2.75
CA ALA A 76 0.49 14.58 -2.70
C ALA A 76 0.64 15.34 -4.01
N CYS A 77 0.62 14.61 -5.13
CA CYS A 77 0.68 15.19 -6.46
C CYS A 77 -0.54 16.07 -6.77
N VAL A 78 -1.74 15.69 -6.32
CA VAL A 78 -2.94 16.53 -6.42
C VAL A 78 -2.78 17.82 -5.61
N SER A 79 -2.35 17.73 -4.34
CA SER A 79 -2.15 18.90 -3.48
C SER A 79 -1.13 19.90 -4.06
N LEU A 80 -0.12 19.42 -4.77
CA LEU A 80 1.00 20.23 -5.27
C LEU A 80 0.94 20.51 -6.77
N GLY A 81 -0.10 20.02 -7.48
CA GLY A 81 -0.24 20.18 -8.92
C GLY A 81 0.88 19.52 -9.73
N LYS A 82 1.43 18.40 -9.25
CA LYS A 82 2.53 17.68 -9.91
C LYS A 82 2.00 16.51 -10.75
N PRO A 83 2.51 16.29 -11.98
CA PRO A 83 2.19 15.09 -12.74
C PRO A 83 2.78 13.84 -12.09
N LEU A 84 2.01 12.76 -12.13
CA LEU A 84 2.36 11.45 -11.60
C LEU A 84 2.33 10.40 -12.72
N VAL A 85 3.46 9.79 -13.02
CA VAL A 85 3.55 8.63 -13.93
C VAL A 85 3.53 7.35 -13.09
N SER A 86 2.43 6.61 -13.09
CA SER A 86 2.32 5.38 -12.29
C SER A 86 2.25 4.15 -13.16
N GLY A 87 2.99 3.12 -12.74
CA GLY A 87 3.03 1.80 -13.33
C GLY A 87 2.57 0.75 -12.32
N ALA A 88 1.87 -0.27 -12.78
CA ALA A 88 1.50 -1.42 -11.95
C ALA A 88 1.67 -2.72 -12.72
N ILE A 89 1.92 -3.79 -12.00
CA ILE A 89 2.09 -5.13 -12.55
C ILE A 89 1.32 -6.11 -11.69
N TYR A 90 0.63 -7.04 -12.34
CA TYR A 90 -0.04 -8.15 -11.68
C TYR A 90 0.10 -9.40 -12.55
N LYS A 91 0.77 -10.43 -12.04
CA LYS A 91 1.09 -11.68 -12.75
C LYS A 91 1.81 -11.44 -14.09
N PHE A 92 1.05 -11.42 -15.17
CA PHE A 92 1.50 -11.30 -16.56
C PHE A 92 0.98 -10.02 -17.23
N GLU A 93 0.20 -9.22 -16.51
CA GLU A 93 -0.34 -7.96 -17.00
C GLU A 93 0.41 -6.77 -16.38
N GLY A 94 0.65 -5.75 -17.19
CA GLY A 94 1.21 -4.49 -16.73
C GLY A 94 0.41 -3.31 -17.25
N GLN A 95 0.39 -2.22 -16.49
CA GLN A 95 -0.38 -1.03 -16.82
C GLN A 95 0.40 0.25 -16.54
N VAL A 96 0.19 1.27 -17.37
CA VAL A 96 0.77 2.61 -17.20
C VAL A 96 -0.27 3.67 -17.51
N SER A 97 -0.28 4.73 -16.72
CA SER A 97 -1.01 5.96 -17.01
C SER A 97 -0.27 7.18 -16.43
N VAL A 98 -0.64 8.36 -16.91
CA VAL A 98 -0.16 9.63 -16.35
C VAL A 98 -1.33 10.35 -15.70
N PHE A 99 -1.18 10.69 -14.43
CA PHE A 99 -2.19 11.34 -13.61
C PHE A 99 -1.77 12.78 -13.31
N ASN A 100 -2.74 13.61 -12.94
CA ASN A 100 -2.52 14.99 -12.47
C ASN A 100 -1.80 15.91 -13.48
N TYR A 101 -1.73 15.52 -14.76
CA TYR A 101 -1.05 16.26 -15.80
C TYR A 101 -1.97 17.30 -16.44
N GLN A 102 -1.60 18.59 -16.36
CA GLN A 102 -2.32 19.71 -16.97
C GLN A 102 -3.83 19.76 -16.64
N GLY A 103 -4.19 19.50 -15.38
CA GLY A 103 -5.59 19.44 -14.96
C GLY A 103 -6.33 18.17 -15.39
N GLY A 104 -5.61 17.15 -15.87
CA GLY A 104 -6.15 15.84 -16.25
C GLY A 104 -6.63 15.00 -15.05
N PRO A 105 -7.13 13.77 -15.29
CA PRO A 105 -7.65 12.89 -14.24
C PRO A 105 -6.60 12.50 -13.19
N THR A 106 -7.05 12.24 -11.96
CA THR A 106 -6.21 11.76 -10.84
C THR A 106 -6.24 10.23 -10.75
N TYR A 107 -5.36 9.62 -9.94
CA TYR A 107 -5.40 8.17 -9.72
C TYR A 107 -6.76 7.75 -9.14
N ARG A 108 -7.33 8.54 -8.22
CA ARG A 108 -8.66 8.31 -7.63
C ARG A 108 -9.82 8.44 -8.62
N CYS A 109 -9.65 9.14 -9.75
CA CYS A 109 -10.65 9.10 -10.82
C CYS A 109 -10.78 7.72 -11.46
N LEU A 110 -9.70 6.94 -11.47
CA LEU A 110 -9.67 5.59 -12.02
C LEU A 110 -9.93 4.54 -10.94
N PHE A 111 -9.35 4.72 -9.75
CA PHE A 111 -9.46 3.84 -8.59
C PHE A 111 -9.89 4.64 -7.35
N PRO A 112 -11.19 4.92 -7.16
CA PRO A 112 -11.70 5.84 -6.14
C PRO A 112 -11.24 5.53 -4.71
N GLU A 113 -11.32 4.26 -4.33
CA GLU A 113 -11.02 3.80 -2.98
C GLU A 113 -9.90 2.74 -3.03
N PRO A 114 -9.00 2.72 -2.03
CA PRO A 114 -8.04 1.64 -1.89
C PRO A 114 -8.74 0.28 -1.79
N PRO A 115 -8.20 -0.77 -2.43
CA PRO A 115 -8.78 -2.11 -2.33
C PRO A 115 -8.72 -2.61 -0.88
N SER A 116 -9.73 -3.38 -0.47
CA SER A 116 -9.70 -4.02 0.84
C SER A 116 -8.57 -5.05 0.93
N ALA A 117 -8.13 -5.39 2.15
CA ALA A 117 -7.07 -6.38 2.34
C ALA A 117 -7.40 -7.78 1.77
N ALA A 118 -8.67 -8.08 1.54
CA ALA A 118 -9.12 -9.32 0.88
C ALA A 118 -9.01 -9.28 -0.65
N GLU A 119 -8.99 -8.08 -1.24
CA GLU A 119 -8.99 -7.85 -2.69
C GLU A 119 -7.57 -7.57 -3.25
N ALA A 120 -6.59 -7.37 -2.36
CA ALA A 120 -5.22 -7.00 -2.68
C ALA A 120 -4.20 -8.09 -2.26
N PRO A 121 -4.16 -9.27 -2.91
CA PRO A 121 -3.08 -10.23 -2.67
C PRO A 121 -1.73 -9.60 -3.06
N ASP A 122 -0.74 -9.69 -2.16
CA ASP A 122 0.61 -9.16 -2.38
C ASP A 122 1.24 -9.81 -3.63
N CYS A 123 1.86 -8.98 -4.49
CA CYS A 123 2.62 -9.42 -5.66
C CYS A 123 3.69 -10.46 -5.31
N ASN A 124 4.24 -10.42 -4.08
CA ASN A 124 5.22 -11.42 -3.62
C ASN A 124 4.62 -12.82 -3.43
N THR A 125 3.32 -12.94 -3.18
CA THR A 125 2.64 -14.24 -3.03
C THR A 125 2.18 -14.83 -4.35
N THR A 126 1.98 -13.98 -5.36
CA THR A 126 1.36 -14.37 -6.64
C THR A 126 2.38 -14.60 -7.76
N GLY A 127 3.59 -14.03 -7.62
CA GLY A 127 4.65 -14.11 -8.62
C GLY A 127 4.41 -13.19 -9.82
N VAL A 128 5.49 -12.71 -10.41
CA VAL A 128 5.48 -11.79 -11.58
C VAL A 128 6.45 -12.32 -12.62
N LEU A 129 6.10 -12.21 -13.90
CA LEU A 129 7.03 -12.50 -14.98
C LEU A 129 8.23 -11.53 -14.91
N ASN A 130 9.43 -12.08 -14.71
CA ASN A 130 10.64 -11.30 -14.39
C ASN A 130 10.97 -10.13 -15.33
N VAL A 131 10.62 -10.24 -16.61
CA VAL A 131 10.89 -9.19 -17.62
C VAL A 131 9.87 -8.04 -17.60
N LEU A 132 8.69 -8.28 -17.03
CA LEU A 132 7.57 -7.34 -17.07
C LEU A 132 7.87 -6.01 -16.33
N PRO A 133 8.54 -5.99 -15.17
CA PRO A 133 9.01 -4.75 -14.55
C PRO A 133 9.87 -3.88 -15.46
N GLY A 134 10.76 -4.49 -16.25
CA GLY A 134 11.58 -3.76 -17.22
C GLY A 134 10.75 -3.13 -18.34
N LEU A 135 9.77 -3.87 -18.87
CA LEU A 135 8.87 -3.36 -19.91
C LEU A 135 8.04 -2.17 -19.41
N ILE A 136 7.38 -2.32 -18.26
CA ILE A 136 6.52 -1.26 -17.69
C ILE A 136 7.35 -0.06 -17.25
N GLY A 137 8.51 -0.27 -16.62
CA GLY A 137 9.43 0.80 -16.27
C GLY A 137 9.91 1.60 -17.48
N THR A 138 10.12 0.94 -18.63
CA THR A 138 10.50 1.62 -19.89
C THR A 138 9.36 2.49 -20.42
N VAL A 139 8.12 2.02 -20.33
CA VAL A 139 6.94 2.83 -20.71
C VAL A 139 6.76 4.01 -19.75
N GLN A 140 6.95 3.81 -18.43
CA GLN A 140 6.93 4.91 -17.46
C GLN A 140 8.01 5.96 -17.78
N ALA A 141 9.25 5.55 -18.06
CA ALA A 141 10.32 6.47 -18.43
C ALA A 141 9.98 7.23 -19.72
N THR A 142 9.36 6.57 -20.70
CA THR A 142 8.90 7.19 -21.94
C THR A 142 7.84 8.27 -21.68
N GLU A 143 6.85 7.98 -20.82
CA GLU A 143 5.84 8.97 -20.43
C GLU A 143 6.43 10.14 -19.63
N ALA A 144 7.37 9.86 -18.72
CA ALA A 144 8.06 10.90 -17.95
C ALA A 144 8.83 11.87 -18.89
N LEU A 145 9.54 11.35 -19.88
CA LEU A 145 10.21 12.17 -20.90
C LEU A 145 9.23 13.01 -21.70
N LYS A 146 8.09 12.44 -22.12
CA LYS A 146 7.05 13.21 -22.82
C LYS A 146 6.47 14.34 -21.96
N VAL A 147 6.25 14.09 -20.67
CA VAL A 147 5.79 15.10 -19.72
C VAL A 147 6.81 16.23 -19.58
N VAL A 148 8.09 15.90 -19.32
CA VAL A 148 9.17 16.89 -19.12
C VAL A 148 9.41 17.71 -20.38
N LEU A 149 9.45 17.06 -21.54
CA LEU A 149 9.78 17.70 -22.81
C LEU A 149 8.55 18.31 -23.53
N GLY A 150 7.34 18.09 -23.01
CA GLY A 150 6.10 18.53 -23.65
C GLY A 150 5.86 17.89 -25.02
N LEU A 151 6.21 16.61 -25.18
CA LEU A 151 6.20 15.91 -26.47
C LEU A 151 5.00 14.97 -26.63
N GLY A 152 4.39 15.02 -27.81
CA GLY A 152 3.39 14.05 -28.27
C GLY A 152 2.18 13.91 -27.34
N ASP A 153 1.52 12.76 -27.43
CA ASP A 153 0.32 12.47 -26.67
C ASP A 153 0.64 11.69 -25.40
N VAL A 154 0.68 12.37 -24.26
CA VAL A 154 0.86 11.77 -22.91
C VAL A 154 -0.34 10.90 -22.52
N LEU A 155 -0.12 9.79 -21.81
CA LEU A 155 -1.18 8.86 -21.35
C LEU A 155 -2.14 9.43 -20.27
N SER A 156 -2.32 10.75 -20.21
CA SER A 156 -3.33 11.38 -19.37
C SER A 156 -4.75 10.97 -19.80
N GLY A 157 -5.56 10.50 -18.84
CA GLY A 157 -6.90 9.95 -19.09
C GLY A 157 -6.93 8.65 -19.90
N ARG A 158 -5.80 7.96 -20.00
CA ARG A 158 -5.64 6.70 -20.73
C ARG A 158 -4.84 5.70 -19.90
N LEU A 159 -5.46 4.55 -19.61
CA LEU A 159 -4.78 3.42 -18.99
C LEU A 159 -4.33 2.49 -20.12
N TRP A 160 -3.02 2.50 -20.40
CA TRP A 160 -2.43 1.52 -21.29
C TRP A 160 -2.21 0.22 -20.51
N VAL A 161 -2.68 -0.90 -21.05
CA VAL A 161 -2.59 -2.23 -20.45
C VAL A 161 -1.94 -3.17 -21.45
N LEU A 162 -0.94 -3.92 -21.01
CA LEU A 162 -0.25 -4.97 -21.75
C LEU A 162 -0.51 -6.32 -21.08
N ASP A 163 -1.05 -7.27 -21.84
CA ASP A 163 -1.02 -8.69 -21.48
C ASP A 163 0.19 -9.33 -22.15
N THR A 164 1.15 -9.82 -21.35
CA THR A 164 2.37 -10.43 -21.88
C THR A 164 2.20 -11.87 -22.38
N LEU A 165 1.11 -12.56 -22.02
CA LEU A 165 0.87 -13.92 -22.51
C LEU A 165 0.41 -13.91 -23.97
N SER A 166 -0.51 -12.99 -24.31
CA SER A 166 -0.94 -12.77 -25.68
C SER A 166 -0.12 -11.72 -26.44
N PHE A 167 0.70 -10.97 -25.71
CA PHE A 167 1.46 -9.80 -26.18
C PHE A 167 0.57 -8.72 -26.83
N GLN A 168 -0.71 -8.68 -26.44
CA GLN A 168 -1.65 -7.66 -26.89
C GLN A 168 -1.67 -6.48 -25.92
N SER A 169 -1.83 -5.28 -26.49
CA SER A 169 -2.08 -4.08 -25.68
C SER A 169 -3.44 -3.48 -25.98
N ARG A 170 -4.05 -2.90 -24.95
CA ARG A 170 -5.29 -2.15 -25.03
C ARG A 170 -5.16 -0.83 -24.28
N THR A 171 -5.87 0.18 -24.74
CA THR A 171 -5.93 1.48 -24.05
C THR A 171 -7.35 1.73 -23.60
N LEU A 172 -7.56 1.78 -22.28
CA LEU A 172 -8.84 2.15 -21.68
C LEU A 172 -8.85 3.65 -21.43
N ARG A 173 -9.95 4.32 -21.77
CA ARG A 173 -10.11 5.76 -21.54
C ARG A 173 -10.91 5.99 -20.27
N PHE A 174 -10.48 6.94 -19.45
CA PHE A 174 -11.20 7.36 -18.26
C PHE A 174 -11.19 8.88 -18.17
N LYS A 175 -12.18 9.44 -17.48
CA LYS A 175 -12.40 10.88 -17.40
C LYS A 175 -12.04 11.39 -16.02
N ARG A 176 -11.79 12.69 -15.95
CA ARG A 176 -11.66 13.40 -14.68
C ARG A 176 -13.02 13.43 -14.02
N ASP A 177 -13.08 12.97 -12.78
CA ASP A 177 -14.26 13.07 -11.93
C ASP A 177 -14.07 14.22 -10.94
N ALA A 178 -15.06 15.10 -10.82
CA ALA A 178 -14.93 16.32 -10.02
C ALA A 178 -14.79 16.04 -8.51
N VAL A 179 -15.46 15.00 -8.01
CA VAL A 179 -15.42 14.60 -6.60
C VAL A 179 -14.09 13.92 -6.30
N GLN A 180 -13.71 12.92 -7.10
CA GLN A 180 -12.48 12.17 -6.90
C GLN A 180 -11.22 13.02 -7.11
N SER A 181 -11.28 14.01 -8.00
CA SER A 181 -10.15 14.91 -8.24
C SER A 181 -9.95 15.98 -7.18
N ALA A 182 -10.93 16.19 -6.30
CA ALA A 182 -10.81 17.10 -5.18
C ALA A 182 -10.08 16.46 -4.00
N ILE A 183 -10.04 15.12 -3.94
CA ILE A 183 -9.35 14.38 -2.88
C ILE A 183 -7.84 14.56 -3.02
N ASN A 184 -7.21 15.03 -1.95
CA ASN A 184 -5.79 15.33 -1.86
C ASN A 184 -5.30 15.04 -0.43
N LEU A 185 -4.02 15.30 -0.11
CA LEU A 185 -3.44 14.96 1.21
C LEU A 185 -4.25 15.50 2.40
N ASP A 186 -4.87 16.67 2.25
CA ASP A 186 -5.55 17.37 3.34
C ASP A 186 -7.00 16.88 3.55
N THR A 187 -7.56 16.18 2.56
CA THR A 187 -8.97 15.75 2.57
C THR A 187 -9.14 14.24 2.49
N ALA A 188 -8.10 13.51 2.08
CA ALA A 188 -8.10 12.06 2.02
C ALA A 188 -8.22 11.46 3.42
N ASN A 189 -8.79 10.27 3.51
CA ASN A 189 -8.83 9.53 4.77
C ASN A 189 -7.41 9.04 5.09
N PRO A 190 -6.81 9.41 6.25
CA PRO A 190 -5.47 8.97 6.61
C PRO A 190 -5.30 7.44 6.62
N THR A 191 -6.38 6.68 6.83
CA THR A 191 -6.33 5.21 6.80
C THR A 191 -5.97 4.63 5.44
N ASP A 192 -6.16 5.39 4.35
CA ASP A 192 -5.86 4.97 2.98
C ASP A 192 -4.36 4.71 2.77
N TYR A 193 -3.50 5.25 3.64
CA TYR A 193 -2.04 5.18 3.54
C TYR A 193 -1.41 4.10 4.40
N PHE A 194 -2.21 3.25 5.06
CA PHE A 194 -1.69 2.18 5.91
C PHE A 194 -1.60 0.85 5.16
N ASP A 195 -0.41 0.26 5.17
CA ASP A 195 -0.13 -1.02 4.53
C ASP A 195 -0.52 -2.19 5.42
N VAL A 196 -1.50 -2.95 4.97
CA VAL A 196 -2.04 -4.14 5.65
C VAL A 196 -1.16 -5.38 5.43
N SER A 197 -0.33 -5.37 4.38
CA SER A 197 0.43 -6.55 3.94
C SER A 197 1.73 -6.77 4.72
N CYS A 198 2.25 -5.72 5.37
CA CYS A 198 3.60 -5.69 5.93
C CYS A 198 3.65 -5.47 7.45
N ALA A 199 2.58 -5.71 8.19
CA ALA A 199 2.65 -5.75 9.65
C ALA A 199 3.17 -7.14 10.08
N PRO A 200 4.46 -7.31 10.47
CA PRO A 200 4.85 -8.51 11.16
C PRO A 200 4.03 -8.57 12.45
N THR A 201 3.17 -9.57 12.56
CA THR A 201 2.50 -9.85 13.83
C THR A 201 3.55 -10.58 14.68
N PRO A 202 4.15 -9.95 15.72
CA PRO A 202 5.15 -10.62 16.53
C PRO A 202 4.55 -11.91 17.11
N ALA A 203 5.29 -13.02 17.06
CA ALA A 203 4.78 -14.36 17.42
C ALA A 203 4.06 -14.44 18.79
N ASN A 204 4.39 -13.53 19.73
CA ASN A 204 3.73 -13.39 21.03
C ASN A 204 2.34 -12.71 21.02
N THR A 205 1.84 -12.30 19.86
CA THR A 205 0.50 -11.67 19.73
C THR A 205 -0.54 -12.56 19.07
N LEU A 206 -0.13 -13.67 18.45
CA LEU A 206 -1.06 -14.59 17.81
C LEU A 206 -1.67 -15.51 18.84
N LEU A 207 -2.97 -15.75 18.70
CA LEU A 207 -3.73 -16.64 19.55
C LEU A 207 -4.60 -17.53 18.67
N THR A 208 -4.50 -18.84 18.83
CA THR A 208 -5.28 -19.81 18.06
C THR A 208 -6.70 -19.97 18.62
N SER A 209 -7.63 -20.48 17.82
CA SER A 209 -9.01 -20.75 18.27
C SER A 209 -9.05 -21.70 19.48
N SER A 210 -8.15 -22.69 19.56
CA SER A 210 -8.06 -23.59 20.71
C SER A 210 -7.62 -22.86 21.99
N GLU A 211 -6.64 -21.97 21.88
CA GLU A 211 -6.18 -21.16 23.02
C GLU A 211 -7.26 -20.17 23.45
N LEU A 212 -8.01 -19.58 22.52
CA LEU A 212 -9.09 -18.66 22.86
C LEU A 212 -10.22 -19.36 23.60
N ARG A 213 -10.61 -20.56 23.15
CA ARG A 213 -11.62 -21.37 23.85
C ARG A 213 -11.19 -21.73 25.27
N ALA A 214 -9.91 -22.02 25.49
CA ALA A 214 -9.39 -22.27 26.84
C ALA A 214 -9.46 -21.02 27.73
N LEU A 215 -9.09 -19.84 27.19
CA LEU A 215 -9.16 -18.57 27.92
C LEU A 215 -10.59 -18.13 28.24
N LEU A 216 -11.55 -18.43 27.38
CA LEU A 216 -12.97 -18.12 27.62
C LEU A 216 -13.59 -19.03 28.69
N ALA A 217 -12.97 -20.17 29.00
CA ALA A 217 -13.39 -21.08 30.05
C ALA A 217 -12.76 -20.76 31.42
N ASP A 218 -11.84 -19.80 31.49
CA ASP A 218 -11.17 -19.40 32.73
C ASP A 218 -12.05 -18.46 33.59
N ALA A 219 -11.72 -18.33 34.87
CA ALA A 219 -12.46 -17.50 35.82
C ALA A 219 -12.42 -16.00 35.48
N MET A 220 -11.42 -15.56 34.70
CA MET A 220 -11.25 -14.19 34.23
C MET A 220 -11.02 -14.18 32.71
N PRO A 221 -12.11 -14.26 31.90
CA PRO A 221 -11.99 -14.30 30.45
C PRO A 221 -11.47 -12.97 29.88
N PRO A 222 -10.79 -12.99 28.72
CA PRO A 222 -10.30 -11.78 28.08
C PRO A 222 -11.45 -10.91 27.53
N LEU A 223 -11.21 -9.61 27.42
CA LEU A 223 -12.10 -8.74 26.65
C LEU A 223 -11.96 -9.07 25.17
N LEU A 224 -13.08 -9.39 24.53
CA LEU A 224 -13.15 -9.63 23.10
C LEU A 224 -13.46 -8.31 22.38
N LEU A 225 -12.57 -7.89 21.47
CA LEU A 225 -12.74 -6.68 20.66
C LEU A 225 -13.00 -7.07 19.20
N ASP A 226 -14.22 -6.82 18.72
CA ASP A 226 -14.59 -7.03 17.32
C ASP A 226 -14.30 -5.75 16.52
N VAL A 227 -13.35 -5.82 15.58
CA VAL A 227 -12.94 -4.67 14.78
C VAL A 227 -13.57 -4.63 13.38
N ARG A 228 -14.61 -5.45 13.16
CA ARG A 228 -15.38 -5.48 11.92
C ARG A 228 -16.38 -4.32 11.82
N ASN A 229 -17.10 -4.25 10.71
CA ASN A 229 -18.16 -3.26 10.55
C ASN A 229 -19.44 -3.66 11.34
N PRO A 230 -20.35 -2.70 11.62
CA PRO A 230 -21.56 -2.98 12.39
C PRO A 230 -22.50 -4.02 11.79
N LEU A 231 -22.56 -4.13 10.45
CA LEU A 231 -23.41 -5.11 9.78
C LEU A 231 -22.87 -6.54 9.95
N GLU A 232 -21.54 -6.73 9.84
CA GLU A 232 -20.87 -8.00 10.11
C GLU A 232 -21.09 -8.44 11.57
N TYR A 233 -20.96 -7.50 12.50
CA TYR A 233 -21.18 -7.74 13.93
C TYR A 233 -22.62 -8.19 14.21
N GLN A 234 -23.61 -7.49 13.66
CA GLN A 234 -25.03 -7.82 13.83
C GLN A 234 -25.40 -9.21 13.28
N ARG A 235 -24.76 -9.63 12.18
CA ARG A 235 -25.01 -10.95 11.57
C ARG A 235 -24.56 -12.10 12.47
N ARG A 236 -23.35 -11.99 13.03
CA ARG A 236 -22.75 -12.98 13.94
C ARG A 236 -21.53 -12.37 14.60
N HIS A 237 -21.38 -12.51 15.91
CA HIS A 237 -20.19 -12.11 16.67
C HIS A 237 -19.95 -13.09 17.83
N LEU A 238 -18.79 -13.01 18.46
CA LEU A 238 -18.50 -13.80 19.66
C LEU A 238 -19.30 -13.26 20.85
N PRO A 239 -19.91 -14.11 21.69
CA PRO A 239 -20.65 -13.67 22.86
C PRO A 239 -19.77 -12.80 23.78
N GLY A 240 -20.30 -11.63 24.18
CA GLY A 240 -19.58 -10.69 25.05
C GLY A 240 -18.54 -9.82 24.34
N ALA A 241 -18.43 -9.89 23.01
CA ALA A 241 -17.57 -9.00 22.25
C ALA A 241 -18.04 -7.54 22.30
N VAL A 242 -17.07 -6.63 22.36
CA VAL A 242 -17.29 -5.19 22.21
C VAL A 242 -16.95 -4.80 20.77
N LEU A 243 -17.90 -4.18 20.08
CA LEU A 243 -17.70 -3.67 18.73
C LEU A 243 -16.94 -2.35 18.76
N LEU A 244 -15.74 -2.34 18.18
CA LEU A 244 -14.97 -1.13 17.92
C LEU A 244 -14.36 -1.22 16.51
N PRO A 245 -15.07 -0.76 15.47
CA PRO A 245 -14.64 -0.94 14.09
C PRO A 245 -13.24 -0.36 13.88
N LEU A 246 -12.38 -1.08 13.15
CA LEU A 246 -10.98 -0.67 12.90
C LEU A 246 -10.84 0.80 12.45
N PRO A 247 -11.67 1.35 11.55
CA PRO A 247 -11.55 2.76 11.14
C PRO A 247 -11.76 3.76 12.29
N GLN A 248 -12.49 3.38 13.32
CA GLN A 248 -12.80 4.24 14.47
C GLN A 248 -11.81 4.04 15.62
N LEU A 249 -11.04 2.93 15.58
CA LEU A 249 -10.11 2.55 16.64
C LEU A 249 -9.06 3.62 16.96
N PRO A 250 -8.45 4.36 16.01
CA PRO A 250 -7.48 5.40 16.35
C PRO A 250 -8.07 6.52 17.20
N ALA A 251 -9.28 6.98 16.87
CA ALA A 251 -9.96 8.06 17.59
C ALA A 251 -10.54 7.61 18.94
N ARG A 252 -10.81 6.31 19.08
CA ARG A 252 -11.52 5.70 20.22
C ARG A 252 -10.66 4.71 20.99
N ALA A 253 -9.35 4.72 20.78
CA ALA A 253 -8.42 3.75 21.38
C ALA A 253 -8.50 3.75 22.91
N ALA A 254 -8.79 4.90 23.52
CA ALA A 254 -8.95 5.06 24.96
C ALA A 254 -10.09 4.20 25.57
N GLU A 255 -11.03 3.71 24.76
CA GLU A 255 -12.09 2.78 25.20
C GLU A 255 -11.55 1.36 25.43
N VAL A 256 -10.40 1.02 24.84
CA VAL A 256 -9.75 -0.28 25.06
C VAL A 256 -9.07 -0.26 26.44
N PRO A 257 -9.32 -1.25 27.31
CA PRO A 257 -8.71 -1.29 28.63
C PRO A 257 -7.22 -1.59 28.53
N ARG A 258 -6.43 -0.88 29.34
CA ARG A 258 -4.97 -1.10 29.48
C ARG A 258 -4.61 -2.21 30.47
N GLN A 259 -5.58 -2.69 31.24
CA GLN A 259 -5.41 -3.77 32.23
C GLN A 259 -6.23 -5.00 31.83
N GLY A 260 -5.68 -6.19 32.08
CA GLY A 260 -6.31 -7.46 31.72
C GLY A 260 -6.11 -7.84 30.25
N PRO A 261 -6.26 -9.13 29.88
CA PRO A 261 -6.00 -9.58 28.52
C PRO A 261 -7.09 -9.11 27.54
N VAL A 262 -6.68 -8.55 26.40
CA VAL A 262 -7.57 -8.15 25.30
C VAL A 262 -7.28 -9.02 24.08
N VAL A 263 -8.33 -9.65 23.54
CA VAL A 263 -8.25 -10.41 22.30
C VAL A 263 -9.05 -9.69 21.22
N VAL A 264 -8.34 -9.22 20.22
CA VAL A 264 -8.91 -8.53 19.06
C VAL A 264 -9.16 -9.56 17.97
N TYR A 265 -10.33 -9.52 17.35
CA TYR A 265 -10.65 -10.41 16.24
C TYR A 265 -11.40 -9.69 15.12
N CYS A 266 -11.32 -10.27 13.93
CA CYS A 266 -12.13 -9.86 12.79
C CYS A 266 -12.60 -11.10 12.03
N GLN A 267 -12.94 -10.96 10.74
CA GLN A 267 -13.41 -12.08 9.94
C GLN A 267 -12.33 -13.15 9.73
N SER A 268 -11.15 -12.77 9.24
CA SER A 268 -10.06 -13.70 8.84
C SER A 268 -8.73 -13.51 9.59
N GLY A 269 -8.67 -12.68 10.63
CA GLY A 269 -7.44 -12.34 11.37
C GLY A 269 -6.66 -11.13 10.84
N VAL A 270 -6.92 -10.68 9.60
CA VAL A 270 -6.16 -9.58 8.97
C VAL A 270 -6.40 -8.22 9.63
N ARG A 271 -7.67 -7.80 9.77
CA ARG A 271 -8.02 -6.50 10.41
C ARG A 271 -7.68 -6.45 11.90
N SER A 272 -7.71 -7.60 12.57
CA SER A 272 -7.37 -7.68 13.99
C SER A 272 -5.86 -7.57 14.22
N ALA A 273 -5.03 -8.11 13.32
CA ALA A 273 -3.59 -7.85 13.34
C ALA A 273 -3.28 -6.34 13.20
N GLN A 274 -3.99 -5.63 12.31
CA GLN A 274 -3.87 -4.16 12.18
C GLN A 274 -4.23 -3.42 13.46
N ALA A 275 -5.37 -3.79 14.06
CA ALA A 275 -5.83 -3.19 15.30
C ALA A 275 -4.84 -3.42 16.45
N VAL A 276 -4.26 -4.61 16.55
CA VAL A 276 -3.24 -4.93 17.55
C VAL A 276 -1.95 -4.12 17.34
N ALA A 277 -1.51 -3.97 16.08
CA ALA A 277 -0.34 -3.14 15.77
C ALA A 277 -0.57 -1.67 16.17
N LEU A 278 -1.71 -1.10 15.76
CA LEU A 278 -2.10 0.27 16.12
C LEU A 278 -2.15 0.46 17.65
N LEU A 279 -2.79 -0.46 18.38
CA LEU A 279 -2.88 -0.38 19.83
C LEU A 279 -1.49 -0.49 20.47
N ARG A 280 -0.59 -1.33 19.95
CA ARG A 280 0.79 -1.42 20.45
C ARG A 280 1.57 -0.14 20.25
N ASP A 281 1.43 0.53 19.10
CA ASP A 281 2.04 1.84 18.86
C ASP A 281 1.53 2.90 19.84
N LEU A 282 0.30 2.74 20.33
CA LEU A 282 -0.30 3.57 21.39
C LEU A 282 0.04 3.09 22.82
N GLY A 283 0.99 2.15 22.95
CA GLY A 283 1.52 1.65 24.21
C GLY A 283 0.65 0.60 24.90
N TYR A 284 -0.17 -0.16 24.17
CA TYR A 284 -0.91 -1.31 24.71
C TYR A 284 -0.07 -2.58 24.63
N GLU A 285 0.22 -3.21 25.76
CA GLU A 285 1.02 -4.44 25.82
C GLU A 285 0.15 -5.71 25.96
N ASN A 286 -1.10 -5.54 26.37
CA ASN A 286 -2.05 -6.58 26.76
C ASN A 286 -2.95 -7.10 25.61
N VAL A 287 -2.64 -6.71 24.36
CA VAL A 287 -3.46 -7.02 23.17
C VAL A 287 -2.90 -8.19 22.36
N ARG A 288 -3.78 -9.11 21.98
CA ARG A 288 -3.49 -10.29 21.13
C ARG A 288 -4.53 -10.40 20.01
N THR A 289 -4.17 -10.99 18.88
CA THR A 289 -5.03 -11.21 17.72
C THR A 289 -5.44 -12.67 17.61
N LEU A 290 -6.71 -12.93 17.29
CA LEU A 290 -7.20 -14.28 16.96
C LEU A 290 -6.75 -14.67 15.54
N SER A 291 -5.87 -15.66 15.44
CA SER A 291 -5.43 -16.26 14.18
C SER A 291 -6.61 -16.89 13.45
N GLY A 292 -6.73 -16.67 12.14
CA GLY A 292 -7.85 -17.15 11.33
C GLY A 292 -9.18 -16.41 11.56
N GLY A 293 -9.24 -15.51 12.54
CA GLY A 293 -10.45 -14.74 12.86
C GLY A 293 -11.67 -15.61 13.21
N LEU A 294 -12.86 -15.10 12.90
CA LEU A 294 -14.12 -15.79 13.13
C LEU A 294 -14.35 -16.98 12.17
N GLU A 295 -13.62 -17.06 11.06
CA GLU A 295 -13.73 -18.17 10.09
C GLU A 295 -13.21 -19.48 10.66
N GLU A 296 -12.18 -19.41 11.50
CA GLU A 296 -11.54 -20.56 12.12
C GLU A 296 -11.98 -20.80 13.59
N PHE A 297 -12.99 -20.04 14.07
CA PHE A 297 -13.51 -20.10 15.45
C PHE A 297 -14.91 -20.70 15.56
#